data_AF-A0A534ZR82-F1
#
_entry.id   AF-A0A534ZR82-F1
#
_cell.length_a   1.000
_cell.length_b   1.000
_cell.length_c   1.000
_cell.angle_alpha   90.00
_cell.angle_beta   90.00
_cell.angle_gamma   90.00
#
_symmetry.space_group_name_H-M   'P 1'
#
loop_
_entity.id
_entity.type
_entity.pdbx_description
1 polymer ?
#
loop_
_entity_poly.entity_id
_entity_poly.type
_entity_poly.pdbx_seq_one_letter_code
_entity_poly.pdbx_strand_id
1 'polypeptide(L)' 'MRTVYVAEYPAIQHRHGDGQVVTVRLKRLPGGLRATCVGCETEFVYRKPTPSRTPHYKSPLLPPVKGNWDTGDENQ' A
#
# COMPACT_ATOMS: atom_id res chain seq x y z
N MET A 1 -11.78 -10.39 16.28
CA MET A 1 -10.93 -10.52 15.08
C MET A 1 -11.43 -9.55 14.03
N ARG A 2 -10.59 -8.60 13.59
CA ARG A 2 -10.94 -7.55 12.61
C ARG A 2 -10.00 -7.64 11.42
N THR A 3 -10.51 -7.56 10.20
CA THR A 3 -9.69 -7.45 8.99
C THR A 3 -9.66 -5.99 8.52
N VAL A 4 -8.47 -5.49 8.21
CA VAL A 4 -8.21 -4.13 7.75
C VAL A 4 -7.47 -4.20 6.42
N TYR A 5 -7.98 -3.46 5.43
CA TYR A 5 -7.34 -3.35 4.12
C TYR A 5 -6.39 -2.16 4.11
N VAL A 6 -5.16 -2.38 3.67
CA VAL A 6 -4.09 -1.36 3.68
C VAL A 6 -3.42 -1.25 2.31
N ALA A 7 -2.98 -0.05 1.98
CA ALA A 7 -2.22 0.23 0.77
C ALA A 7 -0.70 0.41 1.05
N GLU A 8 -0.30 0.47 2.32
CA GLU A 8 1.09 0.60 2.73
C GLU A 8 1.81 -0.76 2.65
N TYR A 9 2.99 -0.75 2.02
CA TYR A 9 3.85 -1.92 1.82
C TYR A 9 5.32 -1.49 1.95
N PRO A 10 6.22 -2.29 2.55
CA PRO A 10 6.03 -3.64 3.09
C PRO A 10 5.62 -3.71 4.57
N ALA A 11 5.56 -2.58 5.27
CA ALA A 11 5.24 -2.52 6.69
C ALA A 11 4.20 -1.44 6.98
N ILE A 12 3.38 -1.68 8.00
CA ILE A 12 2.28 -0.81 8.42
C ILE A 12 2.52 -0.45 9.88
N GLN A 13 2.31 0.81 10.24
CA GLN A 13 2.28 1.21 11.64
C GLN A 13 0.86 1.02 12.19
N HIS A 14 0.74 0.18 13.22
CA HIS A 14 -0.52 -0.09 13.88
C HIS A 14 -0.47 0.42 15.32
N ARG A 15 -1.46 1.24 15.70
CA ARG A 15 -1.64 1.71 17.07
C ARG A 15 -2.66 0.84 17.80
N HIS A 16 -2.25 0.25 18.91
CA HIS A 16 -3.12 -0.49 19.82
C HIS A 16 -4.03 0.45 20.62
N GLY A 17 -5.11 -0.11 21.20
CA GLY A 17 -6.00 0.63 22.10
C GLY A 17 -5.30 1.20 23.34
N ASP A 18 -4.21 0.55 23.78
CA ASP A 18 -3.33 0.99 24.87
C ASP A 18 -2.39 2.15 24.47
N GLY A 19 -2.40 2.55 23.20
CA GLY A 19 -1.58 3.64 22.68
C GLY A 19 -0.21 3.23 22.15
N GLN A 20 0.24 2.00 22.40
CA GLN A 20 1.46 1.44 21.83
C GLN A 20 1.39 1.36 20.29
N VAL A 21 2.45 1.81 19.61
CA VAL A 21 2.59 1.69 18.16
C VAL A 21 3.52 0.53 17.84
N VAL A 22 3.03 -0.42 17.06
CA VAL A 22 3.80 -1.58 16.59
C VAL A 22 3.93 -1.53 15.08
N THR A 23 5.05 -2.06 14.58
CA THR A 23 5.26 -2.21 13.15
C THR A 23 4.87 -3.62 12.72
N VAL A 24 3.85 -3.72 11.88
CA VAL A 24 3.37 -5.00 11.33
C VAL A 24 3.92 -5.15 9.91
N ARG A 25 4.73 -6.18 9.68
CA ARG A 25 5.31 -6.48 8.35
C ARG A 25 4.42 -7.43 7.58
N LEU A 26 3.98 -7.00 6.40
CA LEU A 26 3.23 -7.83 5.46
C LEU A 26 4.10 -8.97 4.95
N LYS A 27 3.56 -10.19 4.96
CA LYS A 27 4.20 -11.38 4.40
C LYS A 27 3.42 -11.87 3.20
N ARG A 28 4.14 -12.43 2.23
CA ARG A 28 3.51 -13.06 1.06
C ARG A 28 3.01 -14.43 1.47
N LEU A 29 1.69 -14.60 1.50
CA LEU A 29 1.00 -15.83 1.87
C LEU A 29 0.11 -16.30 0.70
N PRO A 30 -0.33 -17.57 0.69
CA PRO A 30 -1.29 -18.04 -0.31
C PRO A 30 -2.54 -17.16 -0.30
N GLY A 31 -2.87 -16.55 -1.44
CA GLY A 31 -3.96 -15.58 -1.56
C GLY A 31 -3.59 -14.13 -1.22
N GLY A 32 -2.31 -13.75 -1.20
CA GLY A 32 -1.87 -12.35 -1.23
C GLY A 32 -0.92 -11.93 -0.11
N LEU A 33 -0.69 -10.63 -0.03
CA LEU A 33 0.13 -10.00 1.02
C LEU A 33 -0.73 -9.73 2.25
N ARG A 34 -0.40 -10.35 3.38
CA ARG A 34 -1.16 -10.23 4.62
C ARG A 34 -0.28 -10.35 5.85
N ALA A 35 -0.74 -9.83 6.98
CA ALA A 35 -0.08 -9.96 8.28
C ALA A 35 -1.08 -9.87 9.42
N THR A 36 -0.75 -10.51 10.53
CA THR A 36 -1.58 -10.47 11.74
C THR A 36 -0.79 -9.79 12.84
N CYS A 37 -1.41 -8.81 13.51
CA CYS A 37 -0.80 -8.21 14.69
C CYS A 37 -0.97 -9.13 15.90
N VAL A 38 0.12 -9.41 16.60
CA VAL A 38 0.15 -10.35 17.75
C VAL A 38 -0.60 -9.79 18.97
N GLY A 39 -0.62 -8.46 19.16
CA GLY A 39 -1.23 -7.85 20.35
C GLY A 39 -2.73 -7.59 20.27
N CYS A 40 -3.35 -7.66 19.08
CA CYS A 40 -4.78 -7.34 18.90
C CYS A 40 -5.49 -8.26 17.91
N GLU A 41 -4.79 -9.26 17.37
CA GLU A 41 -5.32 -10.26 16.43
C GLU A 41 -6.03 -9.63 15.22
N THR A 42 -5.61 -8.41 14.85
CA THR A 42 -6.12 -7.71 13.68
C THR A 42 -5.35 -8.19 12.47
N GLU A 43 -6.07 -8.63 11.45
CA GLU A 43 -5.52 -9.05 10.17
C GLU A 43 -5.42 -7.85 9.23
N PHE A 44 -4.24 -7.64 8.68
CA PHE A 44 -3.96 -6.61 7.68
C PHE A 44 -3.79 -7.29 6.33
N VAL A 45 -4.61 -6.90 5.37
CA VAL A 45 -4.56 -7.42 4.01
C VAL A 45 -4.16 -6.29 3.09
N TYR A 46 -3.08 -6.49 2.35
CA TYR A 46 -2.66 -5.53 1.34
C TYR A 46 -3.65 -5.52 0.20
N ARG A 47 -4.16 -4.33 -0.11
CA ARG A 47 -4.94 -4.06 -1.30
C ARG A 47 -4.23 -2.99 -2.09
N LYS A 48 -3.80 -3.35 -3.30
CA LYS A 48 -3.23 -2.38 -4.23
C LYS A 48 -4.26 -1.25 -4.41
N PRO A 49 -3.90 0.02 -4.13
CA PRO A 49 -4.82 1.12 -4.34
C PRO A 49 -5.21 1.16 -5.81
N THR A 50 -6.49 1.41 -6.08
CA THR A 50 -6.96 1.65 -7.44
C THR A 50 -6.20 2.84 -8.02
N PRO A 51 -5.63 2.73 -9.23
CA PRO A 51 -4.96 3.86 -9.87
C PRO A 51 -5.95 5.03 -9.97
N SER A 52 -5.43 6.23 -9.76
CA SER A 52 -6.22 7.46 -9.87
C SER A 52 -6.86 7.53 -11.25
N ARG A 53 -8.18 7.74 -11.29
CA ARG A 53 -8.92 7.95 -12.55
C ARG A 53 -8.66 9.33 -13.16
N THR A 54 -8.04 10.22 -12.40
CA THR A 54 -7.67 11.56 -12.86
C THR A 54 -6.47 11.44 -13.82
N PRO A 55 -6.60 11.85 -15.08
CA PRO A 55 -5.47 11.87 -16.01
C PRO A 55 -4.45 12.91 -15.52
N HIS A 56 -3.25 12.45 -15.15
CA HIS A 56 -2.13 13.32 -14.86
C HIS A 56 -1.55 13.82 -16.19
N TYR A 57 -1.75 15.11 -16.51
CA TYR A 57 -1.13 15.74 -17.67
C TYR A 57 0.34 16.07 -17.38
N LYS A 58 1.21 15.83 -18.37
CA LYS A 58 2.63 16.19 -18.29
C LYS A 58 2.75 17.69 -18.07
N SER A 59 3.30 18.10 -16.92
CA SER A 59 3.60 19.51 -16.69
C SER A 59 4.80 19.92 -17.57
N PRO A 60 4.69 20.98 -18.39
CA PRO A 60 5.81 21.44 -19.22
C PRO A 60 6.97 22.04 -18.40
N LEU A 61 6.76 22.27 -17.10
CA LEU A 61 7.75 22.85 -16.18
C LEU A 61 8.55 21.81 -15.39
N LEU A 62 8.16 20.52 -15.48
CA LEU A 62 8.86 19.45 -14.76
C LEU A 62 9.76 18.67 -15.74
N PRO A 63 11.01 18.39 -15.36
CA PRO A 63 11.86 17.51 -16.15
C PRO A 63 11.21 16.12 -16.27
N PRO A 64 11.45 15.38 -17.37
CA PRO A 64 10.89 14.05 -17.56
C PRO A 64 11.50 13.08 -16.54
N VAL A 65 10.86 12.93 -15.38
CA VAL A 65 11.22 11.93 -14.38
C VAL A 65 10.56 10.61 -14.74
N LYS A 66 11.38 9.58 -14.98
CA LYS A 66 10.93 8.23 -15.31
C LYS A 66 10.10 7.66 -14.14
N GLY A 67 8.86 7.24 -14.41
CA GLY A 67 7.98 6.56 -13.44
C GLY A 67 6.89 7.42 -12.78
N ASN A 68 6.75 8.70 -13.15
CA ASN A 68 5.71 9.59 -12.58
C ASN A 68 4.41 9.65 -13.41
N TRP A 69 4.27 8.83 -14.45
CA TRP A 69 3.18 8.99 -15.44
C TRP A 69 2.45 7.66 -15.65
N ASP A 70 1.11 7.69 -15.50
CA ASP A 70 0.20 6.56 -15.69
C ASP A 70 0.13 6.06 -17.14
N THR A 71 0.69 6.80 -18.09
CA THR A 71 0.86 6.32 -19.47
C THR A 71 2.07 5.39 -19.47
N GLY A 72 1.78 4.10 -19.33
CA GLY A 72 2.71 3.06 -19.72
C GLY A 72 3.15 3.34 -21.16
N ASP A 73 4.39 3.75 -21.30
CA ASP A 73 5.13 3.61 -22.56
C ASP A 73 5.43 2.10 -22.71
N GLU A 74 4.37 1.31 -22.89
CA GLU A 74 4.47 -0.03 -23.46
C GLU A 74 4.43 0.16 -24.98
N ASN A 75 5.53 0.70 -25.49
CA ASN A 75 5.89 0.59 -26.89
C ASN A 75 6.69 -0.72 -27.04
N GLN A 76 6.04 -1.77 -27.55
CA GLN A 76 6.47 -2.46 -28.77
C GLN A 76 5.42 -3.47 -29.23
#